data_AF-A0A7Z9QKK0-F1
#
_entry.id   AF-A0A7Z9QKK0-F1
#
_cell.length_a   1.000
_cell.length_b   1.000
_cell.length_c   1.000
_cell.angle_alpha   90.00
_cell.angle_beta   90.00
_cell.angle_gamma   90.00
#
_symmetry.space_group_name_H-M   'P 1'
#
loop_
_entity.id
_entity.type
_entity.pdbx_description
1 polymer ?
#
loop_
_entity_poly.entity_id
_entity_poly.type
_entity_poly.pdbx_seq_one_letter_code
_entity_poly.pdbx_strand_id
1 'polypeptide(L)'
;MIEPEDFSIRLTTSIRPIRYNLWPYLRLIDEVNILASNKGRAYFMLAGYHFHPDDITSALGLEPTAVNSAGANSGLDKPVLSTWELSTDNVTEDLDVYALTDIIIKQLEPIKEKILQLTESRNLSPRIGVVLVLSVDDGKTCPDVGFGARTIRFLADIGAFIDVEYQLSERV
;
A
#
# COMPACT_ATOMS: atom_id res chain seq x y z
N MET A 1 -26.06 -15.44 -36.97
CA MET A 1 -26.89 -16.63 -37.23
C MET A 1 -25.97 -17.73 -37.71
N ILE A 2 -26.13 -18.89 -37.09
CA ILE A 2 -25.28 -20.08 -37.14
C ILE A 2 -25.42 -20.80 -38.49
N GLU A 3 -24.27 -21.18 -39.10
CA GLU A 3 -23.83 -22.44 -39.80
C GLU A 3 -24.91 -23.31 -40.50
N PRO A 4 -24.64 -24.21 -41.51
CA PRO A 4 -23.64 -25.28 -41.36
C PRO A 4 -23.18 -26.11 -42.62
N GLU A 5 -22.30 -27.10 -42.36
CA GLU A 5 -22.08 -28.42 -43.05
C GLU A 5 -21.46 -28.41 -44.47
N ASP A 6 -20.71 -29.41 -44.94
CA ASP A 6 -20.26 -30.69 -44.42
C ASP A 6 -19.12 -31.10 -45.36
N PHE A 7 -17.94 -31.44 -44.87
CA PHE A 7 -17.00 -32.24 -45.68
C PHE A 7 -16.48 -33.39 -44.83
N SER A 8 -17.27 -34.45 -44.87
CA SER A 8 -16.88 -35.77 -44.38
C SER A 8 -15.72 -36.31 -45.20
N ILE A 9 -14.60 -36.66 -44.55
CA ILE A 9 -13.75 -37.75 -45.04
C ILE A 9 -13.45 -38.66 -43.86
N ARG A 10 -13.91 -39.91 -43.97
CA ARG A 10 -13.69 -40.97 -43.00
C ARG A 10 -12.25 -41.49 -43.07
N LEU A 11 -11.68 -41.67 -41.90
CA LEU A 11 -10.32 -42.08 -41.56
C LEU A 11 -9.92 -43.45 -42.13
N THR A 12 -8.68 -43.58 -42.63
CA THR A 12 -7.89 -44.82 -42.48
C THR A 12 -6.39 -44.52 -42.43
N THR A 13 -5.84 -44.24 -41.25
CA THR A 13 -4.46 -44.63 -40.90
C THR A 13 -4.28 -44.58 -39.39
N SER A 14 -3.93 -45.73 -38.82
CA SER A 14 -3.45 -45.88 -37.45
C SER A 14 -2.20 -45.01 -37.24
N ILE A 15 -2.35 -43.88 -36.54
CA ILE A 15 -1.23 -43.15 -35.96
C ILE A 15 -1.44 -43.16 -34.45
N ARG A 16 -0.58 -43.90 -33.74
CA ARG A 16 -0.52 -43.88 -32.28
C ARG A 16 -0.21 -42.44 -31.86
N PRO A 17 -0.93 -41.85 -30.89
CA PRO A 17 -0.55 -40.54 -30.38
C PRO A 17 0.82 -40.68 -29.71
N ILE A 18 1.85 -40.07 -30.31
CA ILE A 18 3.12 -39.85 -29.63
C ILE A 18 2.78 -38.85 -28.53
N ARG A 19 2.65 -39.35 -27.29
CA ARG A 19 2.67 -38.48 -26.11
C ARG A 19 4.07 -37.87 -26.04
N TYR A 20 4.23 -36.66 -26.57
CA TYR A 20 5.35 -35.84 -26.17
C TYR A 20 5.16 -35.54 -24.69
N ASN A 21 5.94 -36.21 -23.83
CA ASN A 21 6.07 -35.82 -22.44
C ASN A 21 6.76 -34.45 -22.42
N LEU A 22 5.96 -33.38 -22.45
CA LEU A 22 6.39 -32.00 -22.24
C LEU A 22 6.67 -31.72 -20.74
N TRP A 23 6.51 -32.71 -19.86
CA TRP A 23 6.86 -32.61 -18.44
C TRP A 23 8.28 -32.12 -18.13
N PRO A 24 9.34 -32.45 -18.91
CA PRO A 24 10.66 -31.88 -18.66
C PRO A 24 10.74 -30.38 -19.00
N TYR A 25 9.93 -29.90 -19.96
CA TYR A 25 9.89 -28.49 -20.35
C TYR A 25 9.01 -27.66 -19.42
N LEU A 26 7.93 -28.23 -18.88
CA LEU A 26 7.14 -27.60 -17.81
C LEU A 26 7.95 -27.47 -16.50
N ARG A 27 8.89 -28.38 -16.22
CA ARG A 27 9.79 -28.27 -15.05
C ARG A 27 10.81 -27.14 -15.11
N LEU A 28 11.10 -26.60 -16.30
CA LEU A 28 12.00 -25.44 -16.44
C LEU A 28 11.30 -24.10 -16.19
N ILE A 29 9.97 -24.10 -16.07
CA ILE A 29 9.19 -22.89 -15.75
C ILE A 29 8.95 -22.77 -14.23
N ASP A 30 9.21 -23.84 -13.47
CA ASP A 30 9.03 -23.88 -12.01
C ASP A 30 10.32 -23.66 -11.20
N GLU A 31 11.48 -23.46 -11.84
CA GLU A 31 12.57 -22.69 -11.21
C GLU A 31 12.20 -21.21 -11.28
N VAL A 32 11.13 -20.86 -10.56
CA VAL A 32 10.79 -19.48 -10.25
C VAL A 32 11.98 -18.98 -9.43
N ASN A 33 12.89 -18.24 -10.06
CA ASN A 33 13.63 -17.21 -9.34
C ASN A 33 12.55 -16.34 -8.70
N ILE A 34 12.26 -16.57 -7.41
CA ILE A 34 11.35 -15.73 -6.64
C ILE A 34 12.13 -14.43 -6.43
N LEU A 35 12.20 -13.60 -7.46
CA LEU A 35 12.82 -12.29 -7.34
C LEU A 35 11.98 -11.50 -6.34
N ALA A 36 12.64 -10.89 -5.35
CA ALA A 36 11.95 -9.89 -4.56
C ALA A 36 11.34 -8.84 -5.50
N SER A 37 10.14 -8.37 -5.19
CA SER A 37 9.45 -7.33 -5.97
C SER A 37 9.31 -6.08 -5.13
N ASN A 38 9.34 -4.91 -5.78
CA ASN A 38 9.05 -3.65 -5.10
C ASN A 38 7.66 -3.73 -4.43
N LYS A 39 7.58 -3.27 -3.18
CA LYS A 39 6.33 -3.15 -2.42
C LYS A 39 6.18 -1.74 -1.89
N GLY A 40 4.94 -1.31 -1.68
CA GLY A 40 4.71 -0.02 -1.07
C GLY A 40 3.32 0.16 -0.51
N ARG A 41 3.22 1.10 0.43
CA ARG A 41 1.97 1.54 1.03
C ARG A 41 2.06 3.03 1.36
N ALA A 42 0.93 3.71 1.38
CA ALA A 42 0.80 5.05 1.94
C ALA A 42 0.01 5.01 3.24
N TYR A 43 0.26 5.96 4.13
CA TYR A 43 -0.47 6.11 5.37
C TYR A 43 -0.62 7.57 5.77
N PHE A 44 -1.69 7.89 6.49
CA PHE A 44 -1.83 9.13 7.24
C PHE A 44 -1.77 8.81 8.72
N MET A 45 -1.03 9.62 9.48
CA MET A 45 -0.84 9.42 10.91
C MET A 45 -1.07 10.73 11.67
N LEU A 46 -1.78 10.63 12.79
CA LEU A 46 -1.78 11.64 13.84
C LEU A 46 -0.86 11.17 14.97
N ALA A 47 0.21 11.91 15.24
CA ALA A 47 1.17 11.61 16.28
C ALA A 47 1.20 12.72 17.34
N GLY A 48 1.31 12.36 18.60
CA GLY A 48 1.26 13.32 19.71
C GLY A 48 1.45 12.67 21.06
N TYR A 49 1.63 13.49 22.09
CA TYR A 49 1.81 13.03 23.47
C TYR A 49 0.45 13.01 24.19
N HIS A 50 0.30 12.11 25.17
CA HIS A 50 -0.80 12.13 26.14
C HIS A 50 -2.21 12.10 25.52
N PHE A 51 -2.40 11.36 24.43
CA PHE A 51 -3.73 11.09 23.90
C PHE A 51 -3.98 9.59 23.75
N HIS A 52 -5.25 9.18 23.89
CA HIS A 52 -5.69 7.83 23.60
C HIS A 52 -6.23 7.75 22.16
N PRO A 53 -5.79 6.78 21.34
CA PRO A 53 -6.24 6.66 19.94
C PRO A 53 -7.76 6.52 19.78
N ASP A 54 -8.46 5.88 20.72
CA ASP A 54 -9.93 5.75 20.69
C ASP A 54 -10.68 7.09 20.66
N ASP A 55 -10.11 8.13 21.28
CA ASP A 55 -10.68 9.47 21.23
C ASP A 55 -10.64 10.03 19.80
N ILE A 56 -9.57 9.72 19.07
CA ILE A 56 -9.38 10.14 17.68
C ILE A 56 -10.36 9.37 16.78
N THR A 57 -10.46 8.05 16.95
CA THR A 57 -11.44 7.21 16.26
C THR A 57 -12.86 7.75 16.45
N SER A 58 -13.24 8.04 17.70
CA SER A 58 -14.57 8.56 18.04
C SER A 58 -14.83 9.94 17.42
N ALA A 59 -13.84 10.84 17.45
CA ALA A 59 -13.97 12.19 16.93
C ALA A 59 -14.06 12.21 15.39
N LEU A 60 -13.19 11.47 14.71
CA LEU A 60 -13.15 11.40 13.25
C LEU A 60 -14.35 10.61 12.69
N GLY A 61 -14.78 9.55 13.40
CA GLY A 61 -15.78 8.60 12.90
C GLY A 61 -15.21 7.71 11.81
N LEU A 62 -13.90 7.42 11.87
CA LEU A 62 -13.15 6.60 10.93
C LEU A 62 -12.34 5.59 11.73
N GLU A 63 -12.31 4.34 11.26
CA GLU A 63 -11.52 3.29 11.90
C GLU A 63 -10.05 3.38 11.46
N PRO A 64 -9.09 3.31 12.39
CA PRO A 64 -7.67 3.24 12.06
C PRO A 64 -7.31 1.87 11.49
N THR A 65 -6.23 1.82 10.71
CA THR A 65 -5.55 0.57 10.36
C THR A 65 -4.54 0.15 11.41
N ALA A 66 -3.96 1.11 12.15
CA ALA A 66 -3.06 0.84 13.26
C ALA A 66 -3.12 1.94 14.33
N VAL A 67 -2.83 1.56 15.58
CA VAL A 67 -2.76 2.48 16.71
C VAL A 67 -1.58 2.15 17.61
N ASN A 68 -1.03 3.18 18.25
CA ASN A 68 -0.10 3.04 19.36
C ASN A 68 -0.61 3.93 20.51
N SER A 69 -0.94 3.32 21.65
CA SER A 69 -1.42 4.03 22.84
C SER A 69 -0.36 4.19 23.93
N ALA A 70 0.92 3.92 23.64
CA ALA A 70 2.00 3.94 24.63
C ALA A 70 2.17 5.33 25.28
N GLY A 71 1.82 6.41 24.58
CA GLY A 71 1.83 7.78 25.10
C GLY A 71 0.60 8.17 25.92
N ALA A 72 -0.47 7.37 25.93
CA ALA A 72 -1.74 7.76 26.54
C ALA A 72 -1.63 7.97 28.06
N ASN A 73 -0.80 7.17 28.72
CA ASN A 73 -0.57 7.21 30.17
C ASN A 73 0.91 7.45 30.52
N SER A 74 1.73 7.93 29.58
CA SER A 74 3.16 8.17 29.84
C SER A 74 3.34 9.35 30.79
N GLY A 75 4.30 9.23 31.72
CA GLY A 75 4.73 10.34 32.56
C GLY A 75 5.45 11.43 31.77
N LEU A 76 5.49 12.66 32.31
CA LEU A 76 6.16 13.81 31.70
C LEU A 76 7.69 13.65 31.62
N ASP A 77 8.26 12.75 32.43
CA ASP A 77 9.69 12.45 32.54
C ASP A 77 10.20 11.54 31.40
N LYS A 78 9.31 10.79 30.76
CA LYS A 78 9.62 9.95 29.59
C LYS A 78 8.54 10.11 28.52
N PRO A 79 8.61 11.18 27.71
CA PRO A 79 7.59 11.45 26.71
C PRO A 79 7.61 10.34 25.64
N VAL A 80 6.51 9.58 25.56
CA VAL A 80 6.29 8.57 24.53
C VAL A 80 5.13 9.04 23.65
N LEU A 81 5.27 8.88 22.33
CA LEU A 81 4.21 9.24 21.41
C LEU A 81 3.12 8.17 21.38
N SER A 82 1.86 8.62 21.37
CA SER A 82 0.75 7.85 20.84
C SER A 82 0.61 8.14 19.34
N THR A 83 0.08 7.18 18.59
CA THR A 83 -0.22 7.33 17.16
C THR A 83 -1.57 6.74 16.81
N TRP A 84 -2.21 7.34 15.82
CA TRP A 84 -3.42 6.86 15.14
C TRP A 84 -3.13 6.89 13.64
N GLU A 85 -3.25 5.75 12.96
CA GLU A 85 -2.87 5.59 11.55
C GLU A 85 -4.04 5.08 10.70
N LEU A 86 -4.19 5.64 9.50
CA LEU A 86 -5.00 5.13 8.41
C LEU A 86 -4.08 4.84 7.23
N SER A 87 -4.07 3.61 6.71
CA SER A 87 -3.15 3.21 5.66
C SER A 87 -3.82 2.43 4.54
N THR A 88 -3.15 2.43 3.38
CA THR A 88 -3.48 1.50 2.30
C THR A 88 -2.91 0.12 2.64
N ASP A 89 -3.44 -0.91 1.99
CA ASP A 89 -2.74 -2.20 1.92
C ASP A 89 -1.37 -2.04 1.24
N ASN A 90 -0.51 -3.03 1.46
CA ASN A 90 0.72 -3.16 0.69
C ASN A 90 0.40 -3.57 -0.74
N VAL A 91 0.86 -2.79 -1.71
CA VAL A 91 0.80 -3.11 -3.13
C VAL A 91 2.15 -3.67 -3.56
N THR A 92 2.11 -4.68 -4.43
CA THR A 92 3.29 -5.30 -5.05
C THR A 92 3.29 -4.96 -6.53
N GLU A 93 4.46 -4.59 -7.07
CA GLU A 93 4.61 -4.21 -8.48
C GLU A 93 3.79 -2.94 -8.86
N ASP A 94 4.17 -2.25 -9.93
CA ASP A 94 3.49 -1.02 -10.43
C ASP A 94 3.14 0.04 -9.37
N LEU A 95 4.12 0.38 -8.53
CA LEU A 95 3.95 1.35 -7.44
C LEU A 95 3.73 2.77 -7.98
N ASP A 96 2.49 3.24 -7.85
CA ASP A 96 2.10 4.63 -8.07
C ASP A 96 1.82 5.32 -6.72
N VAL A 97 2.79 6.11 -6.25
CA VAL A 97 2.66 6.88 -5.00
C VAL A 97 1.53 7.92 -5.07
N TYR A 98 1.25 8.48 -6.26
CA TYR A 98 0.14 9.41 -6.43
C TYR A 98 -1.19 8.69 -6.18
N ALA A 99 -1.36 7.50 -6.76
CA ALA A 99 -2.57 6.70 -6.57
C ALA A 99 -2.75 6.28 -5.11
N LEU A 100 -1.68 5.79 -4.45
CA LEU A 100 -1.72 5.36 -3.05
C LEU A 100 -2.11 6.51 -2.11
N THR A 101 -1.52 7.68 -2.31
CA THR A 101 -1.83 8.84 -1.46
C THR A 101 -3.22 9.41 -1.75
N ASP A 102 -3.69 9.41 -3.00
CA ASP A 102 -5.04 9.89 -3.34
C ASP A 102 -6.14 9.01 -2.72
N ILE A 103 -5.92 7.69 -2.52
CA ILE A 103 -6.83 6.81 -1.78
C ILE A 103 -7.03 7.31 -0.34
N ILE A 104 -5.95 7.71 0.32
CA ILE A 104 -5.98 8.25 1.69
C ILE A 104 -6.64 9.63 1.69
N ILE A 105 -6.22 10.54 0.81
CA ILE A 105 -6.74 11.91 0.77
C ILE A 105 -8.25 11.95 0.51
N LYS A 106 -8.77 11.09 -0.37
CA LYS A 106 -10.22 10.98 -0.62
C LYS A 106 -11.03 10.63 0.65
N GLN A 107 -10.44 9.88 1.57
CA GLN A 107 -11.10 9.53 2.84
C GLN A 107 -11.00 10.66 3.87
N LEU A 108 -9.89 11.42 3.86
CA LEU A 108 -9.64 12.48 4.85
C LEU A 108 -10.30 13.81 4.49
N GLU A 109 -10.47 14.12 3.20
CA GLU A 109 -11.07 15.37 2.74
C GLU A 109 -12.44 15.69 3.35
N PRO A 110 -13.41 14.75 3.41
CA PRO A 110 -14.71 15.00 4.03
C PRO A 110 -14.63 15.36 5.51
N ILE A 111 -13.55 14.97 6.20
CA ILE A 111 -13.34 15.16 7.64
C ILE A 111 -12.21 16.15 7.96
N LYS A 112 -11.73 16.92 6.97
CA LYS A 112 -10.61 17.86 7.11
C LYS A 112 -10.73 18.78 8.32
N GLU A 113 -11.90 19.40 8.50
CA GLU A 113 -12.13 20.36 9.60
C GLU A 113 -12.03 19.69 10.98
N LYS A 114 -12.42 18.41 11.10
CA LYS A 114 -12.24 17.66 12.34
C LYS A 114 -10.77 17.36 12.61
N ILE A 115 -10.02 17.01 11.56
CA ILE A 115 -8.57 16.79 11.66
C ILE A 115 -7.88 18.06 12.16
N LEU A 116 -8.18 19.22 11.56
CA LEU A 116 -7.67 20.53 11.99
C LEU A 116 -7.98 20.83 13.46
N GLN A 117 -9.24 20.63 13.88
CA GLN A 117 -9.62 20.84 15.27
C GLN A 117 -8.85 19.93 16.24
N LEU A 118 -8.62 18.68 15.87
CA LEU A 118 -7.86 17.73 16.69
C LEU A 118 -6.37 18.07 16.74
N THR A 119 -5.77 18.46 15.61
CA THR A 119 -4.35 18.83 15.57
C THR A 119 -4.07 20.07 16.40
N GLU A 120 -4.95 21.07 16.35
CA GLU A 120 -4.83 22.29 17.17
C GLU A 120 -5.12 22.02 18.65
N SER A 121 -6.25 21.39 18.99
CA SER A 121 -6.68 21.25 20.39
C SER A 121 -5.84 20.27 21.21
N ARG A 122 -5.24 19.26 20.55
CA ARG A 122 -4.43 18.22 21.20
C ARG A 122 -2.95 18.29 20.83
N ASN A 123 -2.54 19.33 20.11
CA ASN A 123 -1.17 19.51 19.62
C ASN A 123 -0.65 18.25 18.88
N LEU A 124 -1.49 17.68 18.02
CA LEU A 124 -1.12 16.52 17.21
C LEU A 124 -0.37 16.98 15.97
N SER A 125 0.63 16.21 15.58
CA SER A 125 1.39 16.34 14.34
C SER A 125 0.76 15.43 13.28
N PRO A 126 0.04 15.99 12.29
CA PRO A 126 -0.44 15.22 11.15
C PRO A 126 0.71 14.90 10.20
N ARG A 127 0.70 13.70 9.63
CA ARG A 127 1.75 13.23 8.73
C ARG A 127 1.15 12.39 7.62
N ILE A 128 1.65 12.54 6.40
CA ILE A 128 1.49 11.54 5.34
C ILE A 128 2.81 10.79 5.20
N GLY A 129 2.74 9.48 5.18
CA GLY A 129 3.86 8.58 5.05
C GLY A 129 3.75 7.72 3.81
N VAL A 130 4.89 7.43 3.17
CA VAL A 130 5.00 6.43 2.11
C VAL A 130 6.14 5.50 2.47
N VAL A 131 5.87 4.20 2.54
CA VAL A 131 6.90 3.18 2.75
C VAL A 131 7.10 2.44 1.43
N LEU A 132 8.33 2.41 0.94
CA LEU A 132 8.74 1.71 -0.27
C LEU A 132 9.79 0.67 0.08
N VAL A 133 9.47 -0.61 -0.13
CA VAL A 133 10.41 -1.72 -0.04
C VAL A 133 10.92 -2.00 -1.44
N LEU A 134 12.20 -1.72 -1.69
CA LEU A 134 12.85 -1.88 -2.98
C LEU A 134 13.47 -3.27 -3.08
N SER A 135 13.25 -3.94 -4.20
CA SER A 135 13.87 -5.21 -4.51
C SER A 135 15.38 -5.08 -4.67
N VAL A 136 16.11 -6.03 -4.11
CA VAL A 136 17.57 -6.18 -4.32
C VAL A 136 17.90 -7.07 -5.53
N ASP A 137 16.92 -7.77 -6.08
CA ASP A 137 17.12 -8.84 -7.07
C ASP A 137 16.67 -8.45 -8.49
N ASP A 138 15.79 -7.44 -8.63
CA ASP A 138 15.12 -7.18 -9.91
C ASP A 138 15.79 -6.13 -10.80
N GLY A 139 16.89 -5.51 -10.35
CA GLY A 139 17.61 -4.47 -11.09
C GLY A 139 16.74 -3.28 -11.50
N LYS A 140 15.51 -3.17 -10.97
CA LYS A 140 14.58 -2.11 -11.30
C LYS A 140 15.01 -0.83 -10.62
N THR A 141 14.69 0.29 -11.25
CA THR A 141 14.90 1.60 -10.67
C THR A 141 13.91 1.83 -9.53
N CYS A 142 14.28 2.73 -8.62
CA CYS A 142 13.35 3.26 -7.63
C CYS A 142 12.06 3.74 -8.31
N PRO A 143 10.86 3.41 -7.78
CA PRO A 143 9.62 4.00 -8.24
C PRO A 143 9.69 5.53 -8.19
N ASP A 144 8.99 6.21 -9.10
CA ASP A 144 8.85 7.65 -9.02
C ASP A 144 8.03 8.00 -7.77
N VAL A 145 8.52 8.97 -7.00
CA VAL A 145 7.90 9.40 -5.76
C VAL A 145 7.49 10.85 -5.90
N GLY A 146 6.19 11.04 -6.03
CA GLY A 146 5.60 12.37 -6.06
C GLY A 146 4.19 12.40 -5.48
N PHE A 147 3.74 13.61 -5.19
CA PHE A 147 2.45 13.88 -4.59
C PHE A 147 1.65 14.79 -5.51
N GLY A 148 0.38 14.45 -5.73
CA GLY A 148 -0.48 15.25 -6.60
C GLY A 148 -0.75 16.63 -6.01
N ALA A 149 -1.02 17.63 -6.85
CA ALA A 149 -1.28 19.00 -6.39
C ALA A 149 -2.42 19.09 -5.37
N ARG A 150 -3.47 18.25 -5.53
CA ARG A 150 -4.58 18.10 -4.57
C ARG A 150 -4.09 17.62 -3.21
N THR A 151 -3.28 16.56 -3.20
CA THR A 151 -2.65 16.02 -1.98
C THR A 151 -1.78 17.08 -1.31
N ILE A 152 -0.88 17.73 -2.05
CA ILE A 152 -0.01 18.78 -1.51
C ILE A 152 -0.83 19.91 -0.87
N ARG A 153 -1.90 20.36 -1.53
CA ARG A 153 -2.77 21.40 -0.99
C ARG A 153 -3.49 20.95 0.29
N PHE A 154 -4.05 19.75 0.30
CA PHE A 154 -4.69 19.20 1.50
C PHE A 154 -3.72 19.13 2.68
N LEU A 155 -2.50 18.62 2.44
CA LEU A 155 -1.47 18.50 3.48
C LEU A 155 -1.02 19.86 3.99
N ALA A 156 -0.87 20.83 3.10
CA ALA A 156 -0.54 22.21 3.47
C ALA A 156 -1.65 22.85 4.32
N ASP A 157 -2.92 22.65 3.96
CA ASP A 157 -4.07 23.16 4.71
C ASP A 157 -4.06 22.64 6.17
N ILE A 158 -3.66 21.40 6.41
CA ILE A 158 -3.64 20.78 7.74
C ILE A 158 -2.27 20.86 8.44
N GLY A 159 -1.27 21.49 7.82
CA GLY A 159 0.09 21.57 8.36
C GLY A 159 0.79 20.21 8.50
N ALA A 160 0.51 19.26 7.59
CA ALA A 160 1.06 17.91 7.65
C ALA A 160 2.51 17.82 7.17
N PHE A 161 3.27 16.94 7.83
CA PHE A 161 4.60 16.53 7.39
C PHE A 161 4.50 15.43 6.32
N ILE A 162 5.49 15.35 5.45
CA ILE A 162 5.64 14.30 4.46
C ILE A 162 6.85 13.45 4.84
N ASP A 163 6.61 12.17 5.12
CA ASP A 163 7.63 11.18 5.46
C ASP A 163 7.71 10.14 4.33
N VAL A 164 8.88 9.97 3.71
CA VAL A 164 9.11 8.91 2.71
C VAL A 164 10.21 8.00 3.22
N GLU A 165 9.86 6.74 3.42
CA GLU A 165 10.76 5.72 3.94
C GLU A 165 11.09 4.70 2.85
N TYR A 166 12.39 4.48 2.63
CA TYR A 166 12.89 3.43 1.75
C TYR A 166 13.49 2.31 2.58
N GLN A 167 13.07 1.09 2.26
CA GLN A 167 13.58 -0.14 2.84
C GLN A 167 14.10 -1.03 1.70
N LEU A 168 15.04 -1.91 2.00
CA LEU A 168 15.49 -2.94 1.05
C LEU A 168 14.79 -4.24 1.38
N SER A 169 14.37 -4.98 0.35
CA SER A 169 13.87 -6.33 0.54
C SER A 169 15.00 -7.24 1.03
N GLU A 170 14.62 -8.29 1.77
CA GLU A 170 15.54 -9.41 1.99
C GLU A 170 15.81 -10.11 0.65
N ARG A 171 16.99 -10.74 0.53
CA ARG A 171 17.29 -11.63 -0.58
C ARG A 171 16.47 -12.90 -0.42
N VAL A 172 15.82 -13.34 -1.48
CA VAL A 172 15.05 -14.59 -1.52
C VAL A 172 15.93 -15.76 -1.95
#